data_AF-A0A832N3F0-F1
#
_entry.id   AF-A0A832N3F0-F1
#
_cell.length_a   1.000
_cell.length_b   1.000
_cell.length_c   1.000
_cell.angle_alpha   90.00
_cell.angle_beta   90.00
_cell.angle_gamma   90.00
#
_symmetry.space_group_name_H-M   'P 1'
#
loop_
_entity.id
_entity.type
_entity.pdbx_description
1 polymer ?
#
loop_
_entity_poly.entity_id
_entity_poly.type
_entity_poly.pdbx_seq_one_letter_code
_entity_poly.pdbx_strand_id
1 'polypeptide(L)'
;MSTIPAFDSGLQSIQNGMNGLKRNAHQIATAKSSAIADNGPAQAAGVNNVTEPLIDMKMNKLQVEMGAKVIQAGSDMIGSLLDVKA
;
A
#
# COMPACT_ATOMS: atom_id res chain seq x y z
N MET A 1 -19.97 -21.85 2.06
CA MET A 1 -18.70 -21.12 1.87
C MET A 1 -18.98 -19.63 2.11
N SER A 2 -19.15 -19.22 3.36
CA SER A 2 -19.36 -17.81 3.72
C SER A 2 -18.00 -17.23 4.05
N THR A 3 -17.25 -16.79 3.04
CA THR A 3 -16.07 -15.96 3.31
C THR A 3 -16.58 -14.67 3.90
N ILE A 4 -16.10 -14.34 5.10
CA ILE A 4 -16.51 -13.11 5.78
C ILE A 4 -16.14 -11.96 4.84
N PRO A 5 -17.07 -11.10 4.41
CA PRO A 5 -16.81 -10.06 3.41
C PRO A 5 -15.65 -9.12 3.80
N ALA A 6 -15.37 -8.99 5.09
CA ALA A 6 -14.21 -8.28 5.62
C ALA A 6 -12.85 -8.95 5.29
N PHE A 7 -12.80 -10.28 5.24
CA PHE A 7 -11.58 -11.03 4.91
C PHE A 7 -11.23 -10.90 3.42
N ASP A 8 -12.22 -11.06 2.53
CA ASP A 8 -12.02 -10.85 1.09
C ASP A 8 -11.64 -9.39 0.79
N SER A 9 -12.31 -8.44 1.43
CA SER A 9 -11.99 -7.00 1.28
C SER A 9 -10.60 -6.65 1.81
N GLY A 10 -10.18 -7.26 2.92
CA GLY A 10 -8.85 -7.11 3.49
C GLY A 10 -7.76 -7.69 2.59
N LEU A 11 -7.97 -8.90 2.09
CA LEU A 11 -7.04 -9.55 1.17
C LEU A 11 -6.90 -8.78 -0.15
N GLN A 12 -8.01 -8.29 -0.70
CA GLN A 12 -8.02 -7.50 -1.94
C GLN A 12 -7.33 -6.15 -1.74
N SER A 13 -7.50 -5.51 -0.57
CA SER A 13 -6.79 -4.29 -0.20
C SER A 13 -5.28 -4.50 -0.07
N ILE A 14 -4.85 -5.62 0.53
CA ILE A 14 -3.43 -5.99 0.62
C ILE A 14 -2.83 -6.22 -0.76
N GLN A 15 -3.52 -6.96 -1.64
CA GLN A 15 -3.04 -7.22 -3.00
C GLN A 15 -2.93 -5.94 -3.82
N ASN A 16 -3.95 -5.07 -3.76
CA ASN A 16 -3.94 -3.79 -4.46
C ASN A 16 -2.83 -2.86 -3.95
N GLY A 17 -2.71 -2.72 -2.63
CA GLY A 17 -1.67 -1.91 -2.01
C GLY A 17 -0.27 -2.42 -2.34
N MET A 18 -0.04 -3.74 -2.31
CA MET A 18 1.26 -4.34 -2.65
C MET A 18 1.64 -4.12 -4.12
N ASN A 19 0.69 -4.22 -5.04
CA ASN A 19 0.92 -3.96 -6.46
C ASN A 19 1.24 -2.48 -6.73
N GLY A 20 0.52 -1.56 -6.08
CA GLY A 20 0.83 -0.13 -6.12
C GLY A 20 2.21 0.18 -5.54
N LEU A 21 2.56 -0.44 -4.41
CA LEU A 21 3.85 -0.24 -3.74
C LEU A 21 5.02 -0.67 -4.65
N LYS A 22 4.90 -1.80 -5.35
CA LYS A 22 5.90 -2.27 -6.33
C LYS A 22 6.06 -1.30 -7.50
N ARG A 23 4.94 -0.78 -8.04
CA ARG A 23 4.95 0.14 -9.18
C ARG A 23 5.59 1.47 -8.80
N ASN A 24 5.27 2.00 -7.63
CA ASN A 24 5.83 3.25 -7.12
C ASN A 24 7.31 3.10 -6.76
N ALA A 25 7.68 1.99 -6.13
CA ALA A 25 9.09 1.69 -5.86
C ALA A 25 9.91 1.64 -7.15
N HIS A 26 9.36 1.05 -8.22
CA HIS A 26 9.99 1.05 -9.53
C HIS A 26 10.11 2.46 -10.13
N GLN A 27 9.05 3.28 -10.06
CA GLN A 27 9.09 4.67 -10.53
C GLN A 27 10.12 5.51 -9.75
N ILE A 28 10.21 5.37 -8.43
CA ILE A 28 11.20 6.06 -7.59
C ILE A 28 12.62 5.63 -7.97
N ALA A 29 12.86 4.32 -8.17
CA ALA A 29 14.16 3.80 -8.56
C ALA A 29 14.58 4.32 -9.95
N THR A 30 13.65 4.35 -10.91
CA THR A 30 13.91 4.86 -12.27
C THR A 30 14.10 6.38 -12.29
N ALA A 31 13.34 7.13 -11.49
CA ALA A 31 13.53 8.57 -11.32
C ALA A 31 14.89 8.90 -10.68
N LYS A 32 15.35 8.10 -9.72
CA LYS A 32 16.70 8.21 -9.16
C LYS A 32 17.79 7.86 -10.18
N SER A 33 17.56 6.87 -11.04
CA SER A 33 18.50 6.49 -12.10
C SER A 33 18.62 7.54 -13.21
N SER A 34 17.53 8.23 -13.54
CA SER A 34 17.52 9.30 -14.55
C SER A 34 18.10 10.63 -14.03
N ALA A 35 18.08 10.86 -12.71
CA ALA A 35 18.78 11.99 -12.10
C ALA A 35 20.33 11.89 -12.16
N ILE A 36 20.89 10.69 -12.39
CA ILE A 36 22.35 10.48 -12.49
C ILE A 36 22.83 10.52 -13.95
N ALA A 37 21.94 10.37 -14.93
CA ALA A 37 22.31 10.19 -16.33
C ALA A 37 22.43 11.50 -17.14
N ASP A 38 21.89 12.63 -16.67
CA ASP A 38 21.70 13.80 -17.53
C ASP A 38 22.29 15.10 -16.95
N ASN A 39 23.49 15.44 -17.43
CA ASN A 39 24.15 16.75 -17.24
C ASN A 39 23.48 17.79 -18.18
N GLY A 40 22.19 18.08 -17.98
CA GLY A 40 21.42 19.02 -18.80
C GLY A 40 20.52 19.92 -17.94
N PRO A 41 20.23 21.17 -18.37
CA PRO A 41 19.57 22.21 -17.55
C PRO A 41 18.09 21.94 -17.18
N ALA A 42 17.57 20.72 -17.37
CA ALA A 42 16.21 20.31 -17.03
C ALA A 42 16.03 19.85 -15.55
N GLN A 43 17.03 20.05 -14.69
CA GLN A 43 17.08 19.44 -13.36
C GLN A 43 16.11 20.03 -12.31
N ALA A 44 15.39 21.12 -12.61
CA ALA A 44 14.41 21.70 -11.69
C ALA A 44 13.12 20.86 -11.54
N ALA A 45 12.87 19.88 -12.42
CA ALA A 45 11.68 19.01 -12.37
C ALA A 45 11.89 17.71 -11.56
N GLY A 46 13.13 17.36 -11.17
CA GLY A 46 13.45 16.08 -10.53
C GLY A 46 12.88 15.89 -9.13
N VAL A 47 12.71 16.98 -8.36
CA VAL A 47 12.15 16.92 -7.00
C VAL A 47 10.63 16.69 -7.03
N ASN A 48 9.94 17.25 -8.01
CA ASN A 48 8.49 17.04 -8.20
C ASN A 48 8.18 15.63 -8.71
N ASN A 49 9.02 15.06 -9.58
CA ASN A 49 8.84 13.72 -10.15
C ASN A 49 8.96 12.58 -9.13
N VAL A 50 9.66 12.79 -8.01
CA VAL A 50 9.81 11.78 -6.93
C VAL A 50 8.80 11.98 -5.80
N THR A 51 8.22 13.18 -5.66
CA THR A 51 7.29 13.50 -4.57
C THR A 51 5.94 12.79 -4.72
N GLU A 52 5.34 12.81 -5.92
CA GLU A 52 4.10 12.07 -6.23
C GLU A 52 4.22 10.56 -5.93
N PRO A 53 5.21 9.81 -6.46
CA PRO A 53 5.30 8.39 -6.19
C PRO A 53 5.64 8.07 -4.73
N LEU A 54 6.26 8.98 -3.98
CA LEU A 54 6.47 8.83 -2.53
C LEU A 54 5.16 8.96 -1.75
N ILE A 55 4.29 9.91 -2.14
CA ILE A 55 2.95 10.06 -1.56
C ILE A 55 2.11 8.83 -1.88
N ASP A 56 2.10 8.40 -3.14
CA ASP A 56 1.37 7.19 -3.53
C ASP A 56 1.92 5.96 -2.81
N MET A 57 3.23 5.88 -2.56
CA MET A 57 3.83 4.78 -1.79
C MET A 57 3.32 4.77 -0.33
N LYS A 58 3.16 5.95 0.30
CA LYS A 58 2.54 6.07 1.63
C LYS A 58 1.06 5.68 1.60
N MET A 59 0.33 6.08 0.56
CA MET A 59 -1.08 5.73 0.36
C MET A 59 -1.26 4.21 0.22
N ASN A 60 -0.41 3.57 -0.58
CA ASN A 60 -0.39 2.12 -0.76
C ASN A 60 -0.05 1.38 0.54
N LYS A 61 0.90 1.90 1.32
CA LYS A 61 1.20 1.36 2.66
C LYS A 61 -0.02 1.44 3.58
N LEU A 62 -0.70 2.60 3.61
CA LEU A 62 -1.91 2.79 4.40
C LEU A 62 -3.02 1.81 3.99
N GLN A 63 -3.14 1.52 2.69
CA GLN A 63 -4.12 0.56 2.18
C GLN A 63 -3.84 -0.88 2.64
N VAL A 64 -2.58 -1.28 2.71
CA VAL A 64 -2.16 -2.59 3.27
C VAL A 64 -2.44 -2.63 4.78
N GLU A 65 -2.09 -1.57 5.52
CA GLU A 65 -2.34 -1.48 6.97
C GLU A 65 -3.84 -1.52 7.30
N MET A 66 -4.67 -0.85 6.50
CA MET A 66 -6.13 -0.95 6.62
C MET A 66 -6.62 -2.37 6.39
N GLY A 67 -6.13 -3.06 5.34
CA GLY A 67 -6.51 -4.44 5.07
C GLY A 67 -6.17 -5.37 6.25
N ALA A 68 -4.98 -5.21 6.82
CA ALA A 68 -4.57 -5.94 8.02
C ALA A 68 -5.47 -5.62 9.23
N LYS A 69 -5.83 -4.34 9.44
CA LYS A 69 -6.68 -3.92 10.55
C LYS A 69 -8.12 -4.40 10.43
N VAL A 70 -8.66 -4.50 9.21
CA VAL A 70 -9.98 -5.08 8.94
C VAL A 70 -10.00 -6.58 9.24
N ILE A 71 -8.95 -7.31 8.84
CA ILE A 71 -8.81 -8.74 9.15
C ILE A 71 -8.71 -8.93 10.67
N GLN A 72 -7.90 -8.10 11.35
CA GLN A 72 -7.76 -8.14 12.81
C GLN A 72 -9.09 -7.85 13.51
N ALA A 73 -9.82 -6.79 13.12
CA ALA A 73 -11.12 -6.48 13.69
C ALA A 73 -12.14 -7.62 13.48
N GLY A 74 -12.10 -8.29 12.32
CA GLY A 74 -12.90 -9.50 12.07
C GLY A 74 -12.52 -10.66 12.98
N SER A 75 -11.22 -10.87 13.21
CA SER A 75 -10.71 -11.89 14.14
C SER A 75 -11.10 -11.59 15.60
N ASP A 76 -10.98 -10.35 16.04
CA ASP A 76 -11.33 -9.90 17.39
C ASP A 76 -12.86 -9.98 17.63
N MET A 77 -13.66 -9.68 16.60
CA MET A 77 -15.11 -9.87 16.64
C MET A 77 -15.46 -11.36 16.76
N ILE A 78 -14.81 -12.25 16.03
CA ILE A 78 -15.03 -13.70 16.17
C ILE A 78 -14.56 -14.20 17.54
N GLY A 79 -13.41 -13.73 18.01
CA GLY A 79 -12.87 -14.06 19.32
C GLY A 79 -13.80 -13.63 20.45
N SER A 80 -14.30 -12.40 20.42
CA SER A 80 -15.28 -11.91 21.41
C SER A 80 -16.62 -12.65 21.33
N LEU A 81 -17.11 -13.01 20.13
CA LEU A 81 -18.32 -13.83 20.00
C LEU A 81 -18.15 -15.26 20.53
N LEU A 82 -16.94 -15.84 20.40
CA LEU A 82 -16.60 -17.14 20.97
C LEU A 82 -16.45 -17.06 22.50
N ASP A 83 -15.79 -16.02 23.02
CA ASP A 83 -15.59 -15.80 24.46
C ASP A 83 -16.91 -15.57 25.20
N VAL A 84 -17.87 -14.87 24.58
CA VAL A 84 -19.23 -14.69 25.13
C VAL A 84 -20.03 -16.01 25.18
N LYS A 85 -19.64 -17.02 24.39
CA LYS A 85 -20.33 -18.32 24.29
C LYS A 85 -19.71 -19.41 25.16
N ALA A 86 -18.49 -19.20 25.68
CA ALA A 86 -17.76 -20.10 26.57
C ALA A 86 -18.18 -19.88 28.03
#